data_AF-A0A8T3WNN1-F1
#
_entry.id   AF-A0A8T3WNN1-F1
#
_cell.length_a   1.000
_cell.length_b   1.000
_cell.length_c   1.000
_cell.angle_alpha   90.00
_cell.angle_beta   90.00
_cell.angle_gamma   90.00
#
_symmetry.space_group_name_H-M   'P 1'
#
loop_
_entity.id
_entity.type
_entity.pdbx_description
1 polymer ?
#
loop_
_entity_poly.entity_id
_entity_poly.type
_entity_poly.pdbx_seq_one_letter_code
_entity_poly.pdbx_strand_id
1 'polypeptide(L)' 'MPSQKSKFLSKAMQLMGEKGSALKALEEFEKTGRTITKTRLNFTIDREIAREFRDYCRKHRLNMSKQIEDLIKKKIKAN' A
#
# COMPACT_ATOMS: atom_id res chain seq x y z
N MET A 1 -5.02 31.68 -30.19
CA MET A 1 -5.41 31.59 -28.76
C MET A 1 -5.16 30.17 -28.28
N PRO A 2 -4.12 29.89 -27.47
CA PRO A 2 -3.93 28.55 -26.94
C PRO A 2 -5.07 28.28 -25.95
N SER A 3 -5.94 27.38 -26.39
CA SER A 3 -7.15 26.91 -25.71
C SER A 3 -6.87 26.61 -24.22
N GLN A 4 -7.66 27.21 -23.32
CA GLN A 4 -7.64 26.97 -21.86
C GLN A 4 -7.55 25.47 -21.52
N LYS A 5 -8.07 24.57 -22.36
CA LYS A 5 -7.96 23.12 -22.22
C LYS A 5 -6.53 22.62 -22.02
N SER A 6 -5.51 23.24 -22.63
CA SER A 6 -4.11 22.75 -22.52
C SER A 6 -3.48 23.00 -21.15
N LYS A 7 -3.85 24.10 -20.48
CA LYS A 7 -3.38 24.40 -19.10
C LYS A 7 -4.00 23.48 -18.07
N PHE A 8 -5.28 23.12 -18.23
CA PHE A 8 -5.94 22.16 -17.35
C PHE A 8 -5.39 20.74 -17.52
N LEU A 9 -5.21 20.29 -18.78
CA LEU A 9 -4.65 18.97 -19.08
C LEU A 9 -3.23 18.80 -18.54
N SER A 10 -2.36 19.80 -18.73
CA SER A 10 -0.99 19.77 -18.19
C SER A 10 -0.97 19.75 -16.65
N LYS A 11 -1.81 20.57 -16.00
CA LYS A 11 -1.93 20.55 -14.53
C LYS A 11 -2.47 19.21 -14.01
N ALA A 12 -3.44 18.62 -14.70
CA ALA A 12 -4.01 17.32 -14.36
C ALA A 12 -2.99 16.17 -14.53
N MET A 13 -2.23 16.16 -15.62
CA MET A 13 -1.15 15.19 -15.82
C MET A 13 -0.05 15.33 -14.75
N GLN A 14 0.29 16.56 -14.37
CA GLN A 14 1.25 16.83 -13.30
C GLN A 14 0.74 16.30 -11.95
N LEU A 15 -0.54 16.55 -11.61
CA LEU A 15 -1.15 16.05 -10.38
C LEU A 15 -1.26 14.52 -10.36
N MET A 16 -1.52 13.88 -11.51
CA MET A 16 -1.49 12.42 -11.61
C MET A 16 -0.08 11.84 -11.46
N GLY A 17 0.95 12.52 -11.97
CA GLY A 17 2.35 12.12 -11.82
C GLY A 17 2.88 12.26 -10.39
N GLU A 18 2.54 13.37 -9.71
CA GLU A 18 3.04 13.68 -8.36
C GLU A 18 2.21 13.01 -7.25
N LYS A 19 0.89 12.83 -7.45
CA LYS A 19 -0.05 12.40 -6.39
C LYS A 19 -1.04 11.34 -6.87
N GLY A 20 -0.72 10.58 -7.91
CA GLY A 20 -1.60 9.56 -8.48
C GLY A 20 -2.09 8.51 -7.48
N SER A 21 -1.28 8.17 -6.47
CA SER A 21 -1.69 7.26 -5.38
C SER A 21 -2.76 7.87 -4.47
N ALA A 22 -2.64 9.16 -4.13
CA ALA A 22 -3.61 9.87 -3.30
C ALA A 22 -4.94 10.07 -4.03
N LEU A 23 -4.89 10.37 -5.34
CA LEU A 23 -6.10 10.50 -6.17
C LEU A 23 -6.84 9.16 -6.31
N LYS A 24 -6.12 8.05 -6.50
CA LYS A 24 -6.72 6.70 -6.47
C LYS A 24 -7.34 6.38 -5.11
N ALA A 25 -6.65 6.70 -4.02
CA ALA A 25 -7.19 6.48 -2.68
C ALA A 25 -8.45 7.31 -2.40
N LEU A 26 -8.56 8.51 -2.96
CA LEU A 26 -9.77 9.35 -2.89
C LEU A 26 -10.91 8.80 -3.73
N GLU A 27 -10.65 8.36 -4.96
CA GLU A 27 -11.65 7.74 -5.84
C GLU A 27 -12.23 6.45 -5.22
N GLU A 28 -11.38 5.66 -4.58
CA GLU A 28 -11.77 4.42 -3.92
C GLU A 28 -12.51 4.67 -2.60
N PHE A 29 -12.17 5.75 -1.88
CA PHE A 29 -12.92 6.23 -0.72
C PHE A 29 -14.32 6.69 -1.10
N GLU A 30 -14.48 7.41 -2.22
CA GLU A 30 -15.78 7.85 -2.72
C GLU A 30 -16.66 6.65 -3.11
N LYS A 31 -16.08 5.61 -3.70
CA LYS A 31 -16.79 4.38 -4.09
C LYS A 31 -17.17 3.47 -2.92
N THR A 32 -16.38 3.44 -1.84
CA THR A 32 -16.50 2.41 -0.78
C THR A 32 -16.75 2.96 0.62
N GLY A 33 -16.59 4.27 0.82
CA GLY A 33 -16.58 4.92 2.13
C GLY A 33 -15.38 4.57 3.02
N ARG A 34 -14.37 3.86 2.50
CA ARG A 34 -13.23 3.35 3.27
C ARG A 34 -11.90 3.78 2.65
N THR A 35 -11.03 4.39 3.45
CA THR A 35 -9.71 4.80 2.99
C THR A 35 -8.82 3.57 2.92
N ILE A 36 -8.30 3.24 1.74
CA ILE A 36 -7.29 2.18 1.62
C ILE A 36 -5.98 2.70 2.19
N THR A 37 -5.74 2.41 3.47
CA THR A 37 -4.53 2.79 4.20
C THR A 37 -3.42 1.75 4.09
N LYS A 38 -3.71 0.58 3.52
CA LYS A 38 -2.78 -0.54 3.39
C LYS A 38 -2.53 -0.87 1.93
N THR A 39 -1.26 -0.91 1.55
CA THR A 39 -0.84 -1.40 0.23
C THR A 39 -0.61 -2.91 0.31
N ARG A 40 -1.16 -3.65 -0.65
CA ARG A 40 -0.86 -5.08 -0.79
C ARG A 40 0.52 -5.25 -1.43
N LEU A 41 1.39 -6.02 -0.77
CA LEU A 41 2.70 -6.38 -1.28
C LEU A 41 2.73 -7.87 -1.61
N ASN A 42 3.11 -8.21 -2.83
CA ASN A 42 3.39 -9.57 -3.25
C ASN A 42 4.91 -9.73 -3.27
N PHE A 43 5.46 -10.55 -2.38
CA PHE A 43 6.88 -10.87 -2.33
C PHE A 43 7.05 -12.37 -2.19
N THR A 44 8.23 -12.85 -2.56
CA THR A 44 8.64 -14.24 -2.37
C THR A 44 9.43 -14.38 -1.08
N ILE A 45 9.18 -15.45 -0.34
CA ILE A 45 9.97 -15.90 0.82
C ILE A 45 10.29 -17.37 0.60
N ASP A 46 11.40 -17.82 1.16
CA ASP A 46 11.72 -19.23 1.26
C ASP A 46 10.55 -20.07 1.79
N ARG A 47 10.36 -21.25 1.20
CA ARG A 47 9.21 -22.11 1.47
C ARG A 47 9.22 -22.67 2.88
N GLU A 48 10.38 -23.03 3.41
CA GLU A 48 10.52 -23.62 4.75
C GLU A 48 10.24 -22.56 5.80
N ILE A 49 10.83 -21.37 5.64
CA ILE A 49 10.59 -20.23 6.52
C ILE A 49 9.10 -19.84 6.52
N ALA A 50 8.47 -19.78 5.34
CA ALA A 50 7.05 -19.46 5.24
C ALA A 50 6.16 -20.50 5.92
N ARG A 51 6.54 -21.79 5.87
CA ARG A 51 5.83 -22.88 6.56
C ARG A 51 5.96 -22.73 8.07
N GLU A 52 7.19 -22.63 8.58
CA GLU A 52 7.45 -22.51 10.01
C GLU A 52 6.80 -21.28 10.62
N PHE A 53 6.88 -20.14 9.92
CA PHE A 53 6.27 -18.90 10.39
C PHE A 53 4.73 -18.98 10.41
N ARG A 54 4.12 -19.67 9.44
CA ARG A 54 2.69 -19.94 9.43
C ARG A 54 2.28 -20.82 10.61
N ASP A 55 3.02 -21.90 10.85
CA ASP A 55 2.73 -22.83 11.94
C ASP A 55 2.88 -22.16 13.29
N TYR A 56 3.91 -21.33 13.47
CA TYR A 56 4.09 -20.48 14.63
C TYR A 56 2.88 -19.56 14.84
N CYS A 57 2.48 -18.80 13.81
CA CYS A 57 1.33 -17.89 13.93
C CYS A 57 0.04 -18.65 14.27
N ARG A 58 -0.16 -19.84 13.68
CA ARG A 58 -1.33 -20.68 13.96
C ARG A 58 -1.34 -21.18 15.41
N LYS A 59 -0.21 -21.69 15.90
CA LYS A 59 -0.05 -22.19 17.28
C LYS A 59 -0.34 -21.10 18.32
N HIS A 60 0.07 -19.87 18.03
CA HIS A 60 -0.08 -18.73 18.94
C HIS A 60 -1.30 -17.84 18.65
N ARG A 61 -2.20 -18.24 17.73
CA ARG A 61 -3.38 -17.46 17.30
C ARG A 61 -3.03 -16.02 16.86
N LEU A 62 -1.91 -15.85 16.18
CA LEU A 62 -1.42 -14.56 15.69
C LEU A 62 -1.81 -14.32 14.23
N ASN A 63 -2.02 -13.05 13.89
CA ASN A 63 -2.21 -12.63 12.50
C ASN A 63 -0.86 -12.49 11.80
N MET A 64 -0.61 -13.33 10.79
CA MET A 64 0.65 -13.39 10.04
C MET A 64 1.03 -12.05 9.40
N SER A 65 0.09 -11.37 8.74
CA SER A 65 0.34 -10.08 8.10
C SER A 65 0.71 -9.00 9.12
N LYS A 66 0.06 -8.99 10.29
CA LYS A 66 0.39 -8.06 11.38
C LYS A 66 1.81 -8.29 11.90
N GLN A 67 2.21 -9.55 12.09
CA GLN A 67 3.56 -9.88 12.56
C GLN A 67 4.64 -9.42 11.57
N ILE A 68 4.42 -9.61 10.26
CA ILE A 68 5.32 -9.11 9.22
C ILE A 68 5.39 -7.58 9.25
N GLU A 69 4.23 -6.90 9.35
CA GLU A 69 4.16 -5.44 9.45
C GLU A 69 4.92 -4.91 10.67
N ASP A 70 4.80 -5.57 11.82
CA ASP A 70 5.50 -5.19 13.06
C ASP A 70 7.01 -5.42 12.97
N LEU A 71 7.45 -6.51 12.33
CA LEU A 71 8.87 -6.77 12.07
C LEU A 71 9.48 -5.72 11.14
N ILE A 72 8.76 -5.36 10.06
CA ILE A 72 9.17 -4.29 9.15
C ILE A 72 9.27 -2.96 9.90
N LYS A 73 8.26 -2.61 10.71
CA LYS A 73 8.28 -1.38 11.54
C LYS A 73 9.46 -1.35 12.50
N LYS A 74 9.74 -2.46 13.18
CA LYS A 74 10.91 -2.58 14.06
C LYS A 74 12.21 -2.34 13.29
N LYS A 75 12.35 -2.92 12.09
CA LYS A 75 13.55 -2.75 11.28
C LYS A 75 13.73 -1.32 10.77
N ILE A 76 12.64 -0.65 10.37
CA ILE A 76 12.68 0.74 9.90
C ILE A 76 13.02 1.71 11.03
N LYS A 77 12.42 1.54 12.22
CA LYS A 77 12.63 2.43 13.37
C LYS A 77 13.95 2.20 14.12
N ALA A 78 14.60 1.07 13.90
CA ALA A 78 15.91 0.76 14.48
C ALA A 78 17.08 1.36 13.67
N ASN A 79 16.78 1.93 12.50
CA ASN A 79 17.67 2.76 11.68
C ASN A 79 17.25 4.23 11.79
#